data_AF-A0A3A5L928-F1
#
_entry.id   AF-A0A3A5L928-F1
#
_cell.length_a   1.000
_cell.length_b   1.000
_cell.length_c   1.000
_cell.angle_alpha   90.00
_cell.angle_beta   90.00
_cell.angle_gamma   90.00
#
_symmetry.space_group_name_H-M   'P 1'
#
loop_
_entity.id
_entity.type
_entity.pdbx_description
1 polymer ?
#
loop_
_entity_poly.entity_id
_entity_poly.type
_entity_poly.pdbx_seq_one_letter_code
_entity_poly.pdbx_strand_id
1 'polypeptide(L)'
;MPKYTPEQLRNFKPTDATALLDDEDSLIASRESLDTLSDGEQRQLIFHMLSNRTDLKELTHLSDALRNPTLQTTHCFHASFSRALEVCRRLDSITDTRNKNPGRVFIGDELNVDLYNEHAALVQHRLAGKEEQIAHCLVNSPASHTEIAKGLRILSVQPTGDVFKTINQKFGKLMVAKSKQEEEEVSLLDDNPSSDDEHQKGCCILI
;
A
#
# COMPACT_ATOMS: atom_id res chain seq x y z
N MET A 1 -17.28 -12.93 -30.07
CA MET A 1 -16.35 -12.45 -29.03
C MET A 1 -15.21 -13.44 -28.98
N PRO A 2 -13.95 -12.98 -29.08
CA PRO A 2 -12.80 -13.89 -29.12
C PRO A 2 -12.69 -14.70 -27.83
N LYS A 3 -12.54 -16.02 -27.98
CA LYS A 3 -12.09 -16.92 -26.91
C LYS A 3 -10.60 -17.17 -27.12
N TYR A 4 -9.79 -16.87 -26.13
CA TYR A 4 -8.34 -17.04 -26.21
C TYR A 4 -7.91 -18.43 -25.74
N THR A 5 -6.94 -19.02 -26.43
CA THR A 5 -6.31 -20.28 -25.99
C THR A 5 -5.29 -20.02 -24.88
N PRO A 6 -4.92 -21.05 -24.08
CA PRO A 6 -3.86 -20.91 -23.09
C PRO A 6 -2.54 -20.43 -23.70
N GLU A 7 -2.15 -20.88 -24.91
CA GLU A 7 -0.93 -20.37 -25.55
C GLU A 7 -1.01 -18.88 -25.87
N GLN A 8 -2.17 -18.39 -26.31
CA GLN A 8 -2.35 -16.96 -26.58
C GLN A 8 -2.19 -16.16 -25.29
N LEU A 9 -2.91 -16.55 -24.23
CA LEU A 9 -2.90 -15.87 -22.93
C LEU A 9 -1.51 -15.79 -22.31
N ARG A 10 -0.69 -16.84 -22.41
CA ARG A 10 0.71 -16.84 -21.93
C ARG A 10 1.58 -15.79 -22.63
N ASN A 11 1.30 -15.52 -23.90
CA ASN A 11 2.09 -14.63 -24.74
C ASN A 11 1.53 -13.21 -24.80
N PHE A 12 0.50 -12.90 -24.02
CA PHE A 12 -0.06 -11.55 -23.96
C PHE A 12 0.96 -10.55 -23.46
N LYS A 13 1.16 -9.49 -24.25
CA LYS A 13 1.91 -8.32 -23.83
C LYS A 13 1.06 -7.50 -22.85
N PRO A 14 1.66 -6.57 -22.09
CA PRO A 14 0.91 -5.68 -21.19
C PRO A 14 -0.29 -4.99 -21.85
N THR A 15 -0.15 -4.54 -23.10
CA THR A 15 -1.24 -3.91 -23.86
C THR A 15 -2.40 -4.86 -24.12
N ASP A 16 -2.12 -6.10 -24.55
CA ASP A 16 -3.16 -7.10 -24.85
C ASP A 16 -3.85 -7.58 -23.58
N ALA A 17 -3.08 -7.78 -22.50
CA ALA A 17 -3.60 -8.14 -21.19
C ALA A 17 -4.51 -7.05 -20.62
N THR A 18 -4.13 -5.78 -20.78
CA THR A 18 -4.97 -4.65 -20.38
C THR A 18 -6.24 -4.59 -21.21
N ALA A 19 -6.13 -4.72 -22.54
CA ALA A 19 -7.29 -4.71 -23.43
C ALA A 19 -8.28 -5.85 -23.13
N LEU A 20 -7.78 -7.01 -22.69
CA LEU A 20 -8.64 -8.11 -22.24
C LEU A 20 -9.48 -7.74 -21.02
N LEU A 21 -8.98 -6.91 -20.10
CA LEU A 21 -9.80 -6.42 -18.98
C LEU A 21 -10.89 -5.45 -19.43
N ASP A 22 -10.70 -4.76 -20.54
CA ASP A 22 -11.67 -3.82 -21.09
C ASP A 22 -12.76 -4.52 -21.95
N ASP A 23 -12.62 -5.83 -22.20
CA ASP A 23 -13.56 -6.68 -22.93
C ASP A 23 -14.05 -7.83 -22.02
N GLU A 24 -15.03 -7.52 -21.17
CA GLU A 24 -15.61 -8.45 -20.19
C GLU A 24 -16.05 -9.77 -20.81
N ASP A 25 -16.71 -9.72 -21.96
CA ASP A 25 -17.24 -10.93 -22.59
C ASP A 25 -16.12 -11.84 -23.11
N SER A 26 -15.04 -11.27 -23.68
CA SER A 26 -13.87 -12.05 -24.09
C SER A 26 -13.11 -12.62 -22.90
N LEU A 27 -13.06 -11.88 -21.79
CA LEU A 27 -12.52 -12.34 -20.51
C LEU A 27 -13.30 -13.55 -19.99
N ILE A 28 -14.64 -13.46 -19.94
CA ILE A 28 -15.54 -14.55 -19.52
C ILE A 28 -15.43 -15.75 -20.47
N ALA A 29 -15.43 -15.52 -21.78
CA ALA A 29 -15.31 -16.57 -22.78
C ALA A 29 -14.00 -17.36 -22.64
N SER A 30 -12.96 -16.72 -22.12
CA SER A 30 -11.63 -17.27 -21.93
C SER A 30 -11.38 -17.84 -20.52
N ARG A 31 -12.38 -17.81 -19.62
CA ARG A 31 -12.26 -18.25 -18.21
C ARG A 31 -11.67 -19.65 -18.04
N GLU A 32 -12.13 -20.62 -18.83
CA GLU A 32 -11.59 -21.98 -18.77
C GLU A 32 -10.10 -22.02 -19.14
N SER A 33 -9.71 -21.29 -20.19
CA SER A 33 -8.31 -21.20 -20.61
C SER A 33 -7.46 -20.52 -19.54
N LEU A 34 -7.98 -19.47 -18.90
CA LEU A 34 -7.32 -18.79 -17.78
C LEU A 34 -7.09 -19.73 -16.59
N ASP A 35 -8.06 -20.57 -16.25
CA ASP A 35 -7.95 -21.57 -15.17
C ASP A 35 -6.96 -22.71 -15.48
N THR A 36 -6.60 -22.93 -16.76
CA THR A 36 -5.58 -23.94 -17.14
C THR A 36 -4.15 -23.43 -17.09
N LEU A 37 -3.95 -22.12 -16.90
CA LEU A 37 -2.62 -21.54 -16.72
C LEU A 37 -2.04 -22.01 -15.39
N SER A 38 -0.74 -22.26 -15.36
CA SER A 38 -0.02 -22.51 -14.11
C SER A 38 -0.02 -21.25 -13.23
N ASP A 39 0.14 -21.42 -11.91
CA ASP A 39 0.18 -20.30 -10.96
C ASP A 39 1.17 -19.19 -11.36
N GLY A 40 2.32 -19.55 -11.95
CA GLY A 40 3.30 -18.58 -12.45
C GLY A 40 2.79 -17.77 -13.64
N GLU A 41 2.15 -18.44 -14.61
CA GLU A 41 1.57 -17.81 -15.80
C GLU A 41 0.36 -16.93 -15.42
N GLN A 42 -0.49 -17.39 -14.51
CA GLN A 42 -1.60 -16.59 -13.97
C GLN A 42 -1.06 -15.30 -13.36
N ARG A 43 -0.09 -15.39 -12.44
CA ARG A 43 0.52 -14.21 -11.80
C ARG A 43 1.16 -13.26 -12.80
N GLN A 44 1.83 -13.78 -13.83
CA GLN A 44 2.44 -12.96 -14.87
C GLN A 44 1.39 -12.21 -15.70
N LEU A 45 0.32 -12.89 -16.11
CA LEU A 45 -0.78 -12.27 -16.85
C LEU A 45 -1.49 -11.21 -15.99
N ILE A 46 -1.77 -11.52 -14.73
CA ILE A 46 -2.39 -10.59 -13.78
C ILE A 46 -1.49 -9.37 -13.54
N PHE A 47 -0.18 -9.57 -13.44
CA PHE A 47 0.79 -8.48 -13.38
C PHE A 47 0.66 -7.57 -14.61
N HIS A 48 0.66 -8.13 -15.82
CA HIS A 48 0.45 -7.36 -17.05
C HIS A 48 -0.89 -6.62 -17.08
N MET A 49 -1.95 -7.23 -16.56
CA MET A 49 -3.29 -6.65 -16.47
C MET A 49 -3.38 -5.45 -15.51
N LEU A 50 -2.73 -5.54 -14.35
CA LEU A 50 -2.99 -4.60 -13.23
C LEU A 50 -1.89 -3.56 -12.98
N SER A 51 -0.66 -3.79 -13.46
CA SER A 51 0.52 -2.99 -13.08
C SER A 51 0.36 -1.48 -13.25
N ASN A 52 -0.37 -1.05 -14.27
CA ASN A 52 -0.57 0.36 -14.61
C ASN A 52 -2.04 0.81 -14.54
N ARG A 53 -2.95 -0.03 -14.02
CA ARG A 53 -4.37 0.33 -13.88
C ARG A 53 -4.58 1.24 -12.68
N THR A 54 -5.39 2.28 -12.87
CA THR A 54 -5.74 3.27 -11.84
C THR A 54 -7.22 3.21 -11.43
N ASP A 55 -8.03 2.54 -12.24
CA ASP A 55 -9.48 2.37 -12.16
C ASP A 55 -9.91 1.09 -11.43
N LEU A 56 -9.12 0.63 -10.45
CA LEU A 56 -9.30 -0.67 -9.76
C LEU A 56 -10.69 -0.91 -9.14
N LYS A 57 -11.45 0.15 -8.89
CA LYS A 57 -12.83 0.05 -8.38
C LYS A 57 -13.76 -0.55 -9.43
N GLU A 58 -13.56 -0.14 -10.69
CA GLU A 58 -14.32 -0.61 -11.83
C GLU A 58 -14.04 -2.10 -12.03
N LEU A 59 -12.80 -2.56 -11.86
CA LEU A 59 -12.45 -3.99 -12.03
C LEU A 59 -13.06 -4.97 -11.02
N THR A 60 -13.81 -4.53 -10.00
CA THR A 60 -14.43 -5.43 -9.01
C THR A 60 -15.44 -6.38 -9.66
N HIS A 61 -16.30 -5.87 -10.54
CA HIS A 61 -17.34 -6.68 -11.17
C HIS A 61 -16.74 -7.75 -12.10
N LEU A 62 -15.61 -7.43 -12.75
CA LEU A 62 -14.87 -8.40 -13.58
C LEU A 62 -14.32 -9.57 -12.77
N SER A 63 -13.92 -9.31 -11.53
CA SER A 63 -13.54 -10.39 -10.60
C SER A 63 -14.73 -11.32 -10.38
N ASP A 64 -15.90 -10.79 -10.06
CA ASP A 64 -17.10 -11.62 -9.88
C ASP A 64 -17.51 -12.37 -11.15
N ALA A 65 -17.34 -11.75 -12.33
CA ALA A 65 -17.60 -12.37 -13.64
C ALA A 65 -16.65 -13.55 -13.94
N LEU A 66 -15.39 -13.44 -13.52
CA LEU A 66 -14.39 -14.50 -13.62
C LEU A 66 -14.65 -15.68 -12.69
N ARG A 67 -15.53 -15.54 -11.70
CA ARG A 67 -15.83 -16.62 -10.75
C ARG A 67 -16.31 -17.85 -11.50
N ASN A 68 -15.64 -18.98 -11.26
CA ASN A 68 -16.00 -20.26 -11.82
C ASN A 68 -16.68 -21.13 -10.75
N PRO A 69 -18.02 -21.31 -10.77
CA PRO A 69 -18.73 -22.01 -9.71
C PRO A 69 -18.42 -23.52 -9.63
N THR A 70 -17.90 -24.10 -10.72
CA THR A 70 -17.53 -25.51 -10.78
C THR A 70 -16.10 -25.78 -10.27
N LEU A 71 -15.26 -24.75 -10.22
CA LEU A 71 -13.89 -24.81 -9.71
C LEU A 71 -13.83 -24.15 -8.33
N GLN A 72 -14.14 -24.95 -7.29
CA GLN A 72 -14.03 -24.53 -5.89
C GLN A 72 -12.60 -24.69 -5.35
N THR A 73 -11.61 -24.16 -6.07
CA THR A 73 -10.21 -24.20 -5.65
C THR A 73 -9.69 -22.79 -5.40
N THR A 74 -8.73 -22.67 -4.50
CA THR A 74 -7.98 -21.43 -4.27
C THR A 74 -6.92 -21.17 -5.35
N HIS A 75 -6.75 -22.09 -6.31
CA HIS A 75 -5.74 -22.07 -7.37
C HIS A 75 -6.32 -21.73 -8.76
N CYS A 76 -7.53 -21.17 -8.81
CA CYS A 76 -8.13 -20.69 -10.05
C CYS A 76 -7.73 -19.24 -10.36
N PHE A 77 -7.86 -18.84 -11.62
CA PHE A 77 -7.45 -17.51 -12.07
C PHE A 77 -8.20 -16.41 -11.32
N HIS A 78 -9.51 -16.61 -11.11
CA HIS A 78 -10.35 -15.72 -10.31
C HIS A 78 -9.79 -15.44 -8.91
N ALA A 79 -9.36 -16.49 -8.19
CA ALA A 79 -8.84 -16.34 -6.84
C ALA A 79 -7.53 -15.53 -6.83
N SER A 80 -6.61 -15.83 -7.76
CA SER A 80 -5.36 -15.09 -7.90
C SER A 80 -5.60 -13.63 -8.33
N PHE A 81 -6.52 -13.39 -9.27
CA PHE A 81 -6.89 -12.05 -9.72
C PHE A 81 -7.53 -11.21 -8.60
N SER A 82 -8.44 -11.79 -7.82
CA SER A 82 -9.08 -11.14 -6.67
C SER A 82 -8.05 -10.69 -5.63
N ARG A 83 -7.08 -11.56 -5.33
CA ARG A 83 -6.00 -11.30 -4.37
C ARG A 83 -5.05 -10.21 -4.89
N ALA A 84 -4.72 -10.21 -6.18
CA ALA A 84 -3.93 -9.14 -6.79
C ALA A 84 -4.66 -7.78 -6.77
N LEU A 85 -5.97 -7.77 -7.03
CA LEU A 85 -6.79 -6.55 -6.89
C LEU A 85 -6.78 -6.04 -5.45
N GLU A 86 -6.86 -6.93 -4.46
CA GLU A 86 -6.75 -6.56 -3.05
C GLU A 86 -5.39 -5.93 -2.74
N VAL A 87 -4.28 -6.52 -3.22
CA VAL A 87 -2.93 -5.93 -3.12
C VAL A 87 -2.94 -4.52 -3.67
N CYS A 88 -3.40 -4.33 -4.91
CA CYS A 88 -3.44 -3.02 -5.53
C CYS A 88 -4.24 -2.01 -4.70
N ARG A 89 -5.43 -2.38 -4.22
CA ARG A 89 -6.26 -1.49 -3.39
C ARG A 89 -5.59 -1.11 -2.06
N ARG A 90 -5.01 -2.09 -1.37
CA ARG A 90 -4.29 -1.86 -0.11
C ARG A 90 -3.13 -0.89 -0.34
N LEU A 91 -2.33 -1.09 -1.39
CA LEU A 91 -1.20 -0.23 -1.70
C LEU A 91 -1.63 1.19 -2.12
N ASP A 92 -2.69 1.34 -2.92
CA ASP A 92 -3.22 2.68 -3.28
C ASP A 92 -3.76 3.43 -2.06
N SER A 93 -4.38 2.71 -1.13
CA SER A 93 -4.97 3.33 0.06
C SER A 93 -3.92 4.07 0.90
N ILE A 94 -2.65 3.69 0.82
CA ILE A 94 -1.57 4.34 1.58
C ILE A 94 -1.40 5.81 1.14
N THR A 95 -1.56 6.08 -0.15
CA THR A 95 -1.39 7.41 -0.74
C THR A 95 -2.72 8.11 -1.07
N ASP A 96 -3.87 7.46 -0.83
CA ASP A 96 -5.19 8.10 -1.00
C ASP A 96 -5.36 9.18 0.08
N THR A 97 -5.52 10.44 -0.35
CA THR A 97 -5.68 11.59 0.55
C THR A 97 -6.93 11.54 1.41
N ARG A 98 -7.91 10.68 1.06
CA ARG A 98 -9.11 10.45 1.85
C ARG A 98 -8.90 9.37 2.93
N ASN A 99 -7.82 8.60 2.85
CA ASN A 99 -7.51 7.60 3.86
C ASN A 99 -6.95 8.28 5.11
N LYS A 100 -7.75 8.26 6.17
CA LYS A 100 -7.36 8.83 7.48
C LYS A 100 -6.34 7.98 8.23
N ASN A 101 -6.11 6.74 7.81
CA ASN A 101 -5.18 5.82 8.48
C ASN A 101 -4.38 4.98 7.47
N PRO A 102 -3.42 5.60 6.75
CA PRO A 102 -2.61 4.91 5.76
C PRO A 102 -1.68 3.85 6.36
N GLY A 103 -1.34 3.94 7.64
CA GLY A 103 -0.46 2.99 8.32
C GLY A 103 -1.12 1.65 8.70
N ARG A 104 -2.46 1.58 8.71
CA ARG A 104 -3.20 0.40 9.19
C ARG A 104 -2.81 -0.89 8.47
N VAL A 105 -2.49 -0.83 7.17
CA VAL A 105 -2.13 -2.01 6.36
C VAL A 105 -0.83 -2.71 6.79
N PHE A 106 -0.07 -2.11 7.70
CA PHE A 106 1.20 -2.63 8.21
C PHE A 106 1.12 -3.17 9.65
N ILE A 107 -0.08 -3.23 10.24
CA ILE A 107 -0.26 -3.48 11.68
C ILE A 107 -1.21 -4.65 11.93
N GLY A 108 -0.88 -5.48 12.92
CA GLY A 108 -1.76 -6.53 13.45
C GLY A 108 -2.31 -7.46 12.36
N ASP A 109 -3.60 -7.77 12.46
CA ASP A 109 -4.30 -8.69 11.55
C ASP A 109 -4.46 -8.16 10.11
N GLU A 110 -4.23 -6.85 9.90
CA GLU A 110 -4.28 -6.24 8.58
C GLU A 110 -2.98 -6.46 7.81
N LEU A 111 -1.87 -6.74 8.50
CA LEU A 111 -0.60 -7.07 7.85
C LEU A 111 -0.68 -8.47 7.21
N ASN A 112 -0.78 -8.52 5.89
CA ASN A 112 -0.83 -9.77 5.14
C ASN A 112 0.46 -9.97 4.32
N VAL A 113 1.45 -10.60 4.95
CA VAL A 113 2.77 -10.87 4.33
C VAL A 113 2.65 -11.82 3.15
N ASP A 114 1.88 -12.89 3.29
CA ASP A 114 1.72 -13.90 2.25
C ASP A 114 1.08 -13.32 0.99
N LEU A 115 0.08 -12.46 1.14
CA LEU A 115 -0.58 -11.77 0.04
C LEU A 115 0.39 -10.88 -0.75
N TYR A 116 1.24 -10.12 -0.07
CA TYR A 116 2.25 -9.28 -0.74
C TYR A 116 3.35 -10.12 -1.40
N ASN A 117 3.75 -11.22 -0.78
CA ASN A 117 4.76 -12.13 -1.31
C ASN A 117 4.27 -12.87 -2.57
N GLU A 118 3.02 -13.31 -2.57
CA GLU A 118 2.39 -13.98 -3.70
C GLU A 118 2.44 -13.11 -4.97
N HIS A 119 2.26 -11.79 -4.82
CA HIS A 119 2.29 -10.83 -5.92
C HIS A 119 3.50 -9.89 -5.84
N ALA A 120 4.68 -10.41 -5.48
CA ALA A 120 5.84 -9.57 -5.17
C ALA A 120 6.24 -8.60 -6.31
N ALA A 121 6.22 -9.07 -7.56
CA ALA A 121 6.53 -8.23 -8.73
C ALA A 121 5.54 -7.05 -8.87
N LEU A 122 4.25 -7.30 -8.63
CA LEU A 122 3.22 -6.27 -8.67
C LEU A 122 3.41 -5.25 -7.55
N VAL A 123 3.72 -5.71 -6.33
CA VAL A 123 4.02 -4.84 -5.19
C VAL A 123 5.21 -3.94 -5.50
N GLN A 124 6.32 -4.52 -5.95
CA GLN A 124 7.52 -3.75 -6.29
C GLN A 124 7.24 -2.70 -7.36
N HIS A 125 6.63 -3.11 -8.49
CA HIS A 125 6.32 -2.20 -9.60
C HIS A 125 5.44 -1.03 -9.17
N ARG A 126 4.43 -1.30 -8.34
CA ARG A 126 3.39 -0.33 -7.98
C ARG A 126 3.84 0.70 -6.95
N LEU A 127 4.80 0.30 -6.09
CA LEU A 127 5.41 1.14 -5.07
C LEU A 127 6.69 1.85 -5.55
N ALA A 128 7.34 1.34 -6.58
CA ALA A 128 8.56 1.92 -7.13
C ALA A 128 8.36 3.40 -7.50
N GLY A 129 9.27 4.24 -7.03
CA GLY A 129 9.24 5.69 -7.25
C GLY A 129 8.26 6.47 -6.36
N LYS A 130 7.48 5.80 -5.50
CA LYS A 130 6.53 6.43 -4.55
C LYS A 130 7.00 6.34 -3.10
N GLU A 131 8.22 5.86 -2.86
CA GLU A 131 8.70 5.49 -1.52
C GLU A 131 8.74 6.69 -0.57
N GLU A 132 9.12 7.87 -1.08
CA GLU A 132 9.12 9.12 -0.31
C GLU A 132 7.71 9.57 0.07
N GLN A 133 6.80 9.58 -0.91
CA GLN A 133 5.40 9.95 -0.69
C GLN A 133 4.75 9.04 0.36
N ILE A 134 4.97 7.73 0.23
CA ILE A 134 4.47 6.74 1.19
C ILE A 134 5.03 7.01 2.58
N ALA A 135 6.34 7.24 2.71
CA ALA A 135 6.95 7.53 3.99
C ALA A 135 6.32 8.76 4.67
N HIS A 136 6.07 9.84 3.92
CA HIS A 136 5.36 11.01 4.42
C HIS A 136 3.91 10.70 4.86
N CYS A 137 3.15 9.94 4.07
CA CYS A 137 1.81 9.51 4.46
C CYS A 137 1.82 8.71 5.77
N LEU A 138 2.82 7.84 5.96
CA LEU A 138 2.93 7.00 7.15
C LEU A 138 3.31 7.78 8.42
N VAL A 139 4.17 8.79 8.32
CA VAL A 139 4.54 9.66 9.47
C VAL A 139 3.33 10.45 9.99
N ASN A 140 2.44 10.82 9.08
CA ASN A 140 1.20 11.54 9.40
C ASN A 140 0.04 10.60 9.75
N SER A 141 0.25 9.28 9.68
CA SER A 141 -0.75 8.30 10.09
C SER A 141 -1.01 8.39 11.60
N PRO A 142 -2.28 8.31 12.05
CA PRO A 142 -2.62 8.24 13.48
C PRO A 142 -2.30 6.88 14.10
N ALA A 143 -1.91 5.88 13.31
CA ALA A 143 -1.57 4.56 13.81
C ALA A 143 -0.17 4.52 14.45
N SER A 144 0.07 3.49 15.27
CA SER A 144 1.34 3.30 16.00
C SER A 144 2.54 3.23 15.05
N HIS A 145 3.39 4.27 15.08
CA HIS A 145 4.59 4.35 14.24
C HIS A 145 5.58 3.21 14.51
N THR A 146 5.66 2.74 15.75
CA THR A 146 6.47 1.57 16.12
C THR A 146 5.97 0.30 15.46
N GLU A 147 4.65 0.09 15.40
CA GLU A 147 4.07 -1.07 14.74
C GLU A 147 4.19 -0.99 13.22
N ILE A 148 4.01 0.19 12.63
CA ILE A 148 4.27 0.43 11.21
C ILE A 148 5.71 0.05 10.86
N ALA A 149 6.70 0.54 11.63
CA ALA A 149 8.11 0.22 11.41
C ALA A 149 8.39 -1.28 11.53
N LYS A 150 7.72 -1.98 12.46
CA LYS A 150 7.80 -3.43 12.62
C LYS A 150 7.24 -4.15 11.39
N GLY A 151 6.06 -3.77 10.91
CA GLY A 151 5.44 -4.35 9.71
C GLY A 151 6.30 -4.15 8.46
N LEU A 152 6.79 -2.93 8.25
CA LEU A 152 7.71 -2.62 7.15
C LEU A 152 9.00 -3.44 7.22
N ARG A 153 9.56 -3.65 8.43
CA ARG A 153 10.75 -4.49 8.62
C ARG A 153 10.49 -5.95 8.26
N ILE A 154 9.33 -6.49 8.64
CA ILE A 154 8.91 -7.86 8.27
C ILE A 154 8.86 -7.99 6.74
N LEU A 155 8.27 -7.01 6.05
CA LEU A 155 8.17 -7.02 4.59
C LEU A 155 9.51 -6.76 3.88
N SER A 156 10.48 -6.14 4.55
CA SER A 156 11.81 -5.81 4.01
C SER A 156 12.71 -7.03 3.81
N VAL A 157 12.43 -8.16 4.46
CA VAL A 157 13.22 -9.41 4.34
C VAL A 157 12.60 -10.43 3.38
N GLN A 158 11.53 -10.04 2.70
CA GLN A 158 10.76 -10.89 1.80
C GLN A 158 11.14 -10.65 0.33
N PRO A 159 10.58 -11.41 -0.65
CA PRO A 159 10.77 -11.12 -2.07
C PRO A 159 10.35 -9.69 -2.48
N THR A 160 9.43 -9.06 -1.75
CA THR A 160 9.09 -7.63 -1.90
C THR A 160 10.08 -6.65 -1.27
N GLY A 161 11.20 -7.16 -0.73
CA GLY A 161 11.98 -6.52 0.32
C GLY A 161 12.60 -5.18 -0.04
N ASP A 162 13.07 -4.99 -1.27
CA ASP A 162 13.84 -3.80 -1.64
C ASP A 162 13.03 -2.50 -1.51
N VAL A 163 11.76 -2.53 -1.95
CA VAL A 163 10.91 -1.34 -1.89
C VAL A 163 10.47 -1.04 -0.46
N PHE A 164 10.11 -2.05 0.33
CA PHE A 164 9.73 -1.86 1.73
C PHE A 164 10.92 -1.46 2.61
N LYS A 165 12.13 -1.96 2.31
CA LYS A 165 13.35 -1.53 2.97
C LYS A 165 13.60 -0.04 2.73
N THR A 166 13.44 0.41 1.49
CA THR A 166 13.58 1.83 1.13
C THR A 166 12.54 2.70 1.82
N ILE A 167 11.27 2.28 1.82
CA ILE A 167 10.19 2.96 2.55
C ILE A 167 10.50 3.05 4.05
N ASN A 168 10.92 1.94 4.68
CA ASN A 168 11.22 1.90 6.11
C ASN A 168 12.37 2.83 6.50
N GLN A 169 13.42 2.91 5.67
CA GLN A 169 14.53 3.83 5.87
C GLN A 169 14.09 5.29 5.80
N LYS A 170 13.26 5.65 4.80
CA LYS A 170 12.73 7.01 4.65
C LYS A 170 11.79 7.38 5.79
N PHE A 171 10.87 6.47 6.14
CA PHE A 171 9.96 6.61 7.28
C PHE A 171 10.71 6.89 8.59
N GLY A 172 11.75 6.09 8.89
CA GLY A 172 12.57 6.29 10.09
C GLY A 172 13.29 7.64 10.12
N LYS A 173 13.82 8.11 8.99
CA LYS A 173 14.46 9.44 8.89
C LYS A 173 13.48 10.58 9.18
N LEU A 174 12.28 10.50 8.61
CA LEU A 174 11.25 11.52 8.81
C LEU A 174 10.73 11.53 10.25
N MET A 175 10.60 10.37 10.90
CA MET A 175 10.23 10.30 12.32
C MET A 175 11.25 10.98 13.23
N VAL A 176 12.55 10.81 12.98
CA VAL A 176 13.62 11.50 13.73
C VAL A 176 13.61 13.01 13.47
N ALA A 177 13.30 13.44 12.24
CA ALA A 177 13.18 14.86 11.93
C ALA A 177 11.99 15.49 12.65
N LYS A 178 10.84 14.79 12.68
CA LYS A 178 9.63 15.25 13.36
C LYS A 178 9.81 15.41 14.86
N SER A 179 10.44 14.44 15.53
CA SER A 179 10.69 14.54 16.97
C SER A 179 11.59 15.72 17.34
N LYS A 180 12.61 16.02 16.51
CA LYS A 180 13.49 17.18 16.72
C LYS A 180 12.75 18.52 16.57
N GLN A 181 11.84 18.61 15.61
CA GLN A 181 11.02 19.82 15.43
C GLN A 181 10.07 20.04 16.61
N GLU A 182 9.46 18.98 17.13
CA GLU A 182 8.61 19.04 18.32
C GLU A 182 9.42 19.46 19.57
N GLU A 183 10.65 18.95 19.73
CA GLU A 183 11.56 19.38 20.82
C GLU A 183 11.97 20.85 20.72
N GLU A 184 12.30 21.34 19.51
CA GLU A 184 12.63 22.76 19.27
C GLU A 184 11.42 23.67 19.52
N GLU A 185 10.21 23.29 19.09
CA GLU A 185 8.99 24.08 19.28
C GLU A 185 8.58 24.17 20.76
N VAL A 186 8.72 23.08 21.53
CA VAL A 186 8.49 23.08 22.99
C VAL A 186 9.51 23.96 23.71
N SER A 187 10.78 23.95 23.29
CA SER A 187 11.83 24.79 23.91
C SER A 187 11.59 26.30 23.75
N LEU A 188 10.93 26.73 22.66
CA LEU A 188 10.62 28.13 22.39
C LEU A 188 9.41 28.66 23.17
N LEU A 189 8.60 27.77 23.76
CA LEU A 189 7.42 28.14 24.56
C LEU A 189 7.73 28.39 26.04
N ASP A 190 8.89 27.94 26.53
CA ASP A 190 9.32 28.12 27.93
C ASP A 190 10.04 29.47 28.17
N ASP A 191 10.37 30.24 27.13
CA ASP A 191 11.08 31.53 27.21
C ASP A 191 10.13 32.76 27.23
N ASN A 192 8.96 32.65 27.88
CA ASN A 192 8.08 33.80 28.11
C ASN A 192 8.34 34.38 29.52
N PRO A 193 9.18 35.44 29.68
CA PRO A 193 9.37 36.06 30.98
C PRO A 193 8.08 36.77 31.39
N SER A 194 7.48 36.28 32.47
CA SER A 194 6.49 37.00 33.26
C SER A 194 7.10 38.34 33.72
N SER A 195 6.93 39.38 32.92
CA SER A 195 7.07 40.76 33.36
C SER A 195 5.83 41.11 34.18
N ASP A 196 5.97 41.19 35.50
CA ASP A 196 5.09 42.01 36.33
C ASP A 196 5.90 42.58 37.52
N ASP A 197 6.25 43.85 37.31
CA ASP A 197 6.29 44.98 38.24
C ASP A 197 7.15 44.97 39.52
N GLU A 198 8.24 45.74 39.40
CA GLU A 198 8.79 46.56 40.48
C GLU A 198 7.71 47.47 41.09
N HIS A 199 7.55 47.47 42.42
CA HIS A 199 7.22 48.69 43.16
C HIS A 199 8.06 48.81 44.43
N GLN A 200 8.44 50.06 44.68
CA GLN A 200 9.66 50.50 45.34
C GLN A 200 9.34 51.02 46.75
N LYS A 201 10.14 50.58 47.73
CA LYS A 201 10.48 51.16 49.05
C LYS A 201 9.52 52.19 49.70
N GLY A 202 9.05 51.86 50.91
CA GLY A 202 8.52 52.82 51.89
C GLY A 202 8.84 52.41 53.33
N CYS A 203 9.70 53.20 53.97
CA CYS A 203 10.16 53.16 55.36
C CYS A 203 9.03 53.06 56.41
N CYS A 204 9.22 52.31 57.52
CA CYS A 204 8.63 52.64 58.85
C CYS A 204 9.24 51.80 60.01
N ILE A 205 10.16 52.46 60.72
CA ILE A 205 10.43 52.57 62.17
C ILE A 205 9.85 51.51 63.14
N LEU A 206 10.76 50.92 63.94
CA LEU A 206 10.52 50.23 65.21
C LEU A 206 10.01 51.18 66.30
N ILE A 207 8.98 50.75 67.05
CA ILE A 207 8.81 51.06 68.48
C ILE A 207 8.56 49.74 69.20
#